data_AF-A0A0D8J757-F1
#
_entry.id   AF-A0A0D8J757-F1
#
_cell.length_a   1.000
_cell.length_b   1.000
_cell.length_c   1.000
_cell.angle_alpha   90.00
_cell.angle_beta   90.00
_cell.angle_gamma   90.00
#
_symmetry.space_group_name_H-M   'P 1'
#
loop_
_entity.id
_entity.type
_entity.pdbx_description
1 polymer ?
#
loop_
_entity_poly.entity_id
_entity_poly.type
_entity_poly.pdbx_seq_one_letter_code
_entity_poly.pdbx_strand_id
1 'polypeptide(L)'
;MSCLTILLSNCQKGDILPQVDDDSDRPEWAGGKTEANDHIKGNDDSGTTRGGDYGDLYVLLRDDNGVPTMTWVDLDVDSEQDDDEFFVQPIDAQGNEIELDQYGEVPEGAPVIEVDFGRLNIVRSPQSVLDQAFEEAMKVIEAGDDFTLDFCGRLSIWNYDPVVTDSLVLTKTIDSPRENMALYQYLMTYMYENTVENNYANRLAFLDAYEIDALLLAAGCFSAGSDKTGTVDIDEVVYINGFLDCCGLNPILNDHDYDFNHENNYYFNFTEPRFGDAQFQYNRGIYEDRFIQYLVWDNVYYPVNEDGISEGPVFSIFDIFEGNVDFKGIGEQPQFTYRWNQFAHDKVQGFAIAIDDAVQVLDYVHGDSNIIFLPNYQP
;
A
#
# COMPACT_ATOMS: atom_id res chain seq x y z
N MET A 1 8.76 -5.69 68.56
CA MET A 1 10.15 -5.57 68.08
C MET A 1 10.04 -5.41 66.58
N SER A 2 10.14 -4.18 66.08
CA SER A 2 11.29 -3.62 65.34
C SER A 2 11.44 -4.29 63.97
N CYS A 3 11.09 -3.63 62.86
CA CYS A 3 11.89 -2.64 62.08
C CYS A 3 12.36 -3.31 60.76
N LEU A 4 12.00 -2.76 59.60
CA LEU A 4 12.82 -1.84 58.77
C LEU A 4 13.62 -2.66 57.72
N THR A 5 13.23 -2.73 56.44
CA THR A 5 13.43 -1.74 55.35
C THR A 5 14.87 -1.79 54.75
N ILE A 6 14.94 -1.91 53.41
CA ILE A 6 15.93 -1.28 52.47
C ILE A 6 17.29 -1.98 52.17
N LEU A 7 17.38 -2.44 50.90
CA LEU A 7 18.26 -1.94 49.81
C LEU A 7 19.78 -2.23 49.80
N LEU A 8 20.24 -2.42 48.54
CA LEU A 8 21.55 -2.15 47.95
C LEU A 8 22.64 -3.22 48.06
N SER A 9 23.12 -3.69 46.90
CA SER A 9 24.47 -3.29 46.48
C SER A 9 24.69 -3.42 44.97
N ASN A 10 25.22 -2.33 44.42
CA ASN A 10 25.72 -2.13 43.06
C ASN A 10 26.76 -3.19 42.64
N CYS A 11 26.88 -3.43 41.33
CA CYS A 11 28.20 -3.41 40.68
C CYS A 11 28.10 -3.04 39.19
N GLN A 12 28.65 -1.87 38.88
CA GLN A 12 28.92 -1.34 37.55
C GLN A 12 30.05 -2.10 36.84
N LYS A 13 29.98 -2.07 35.50
CA LYS A 13 31.05 -2.01 34.48
C LYS A 13 32.24 -2.97 34.60
N GLY A 14 32.28 -3.91 33.65
CA GLY A 14 33.52 -4.50 33.13
C GLY A 14 33.39 -4.68 31.63
N ASP A 15 34.23 -3.98 30.86
CA ASP A 15 34.40 -4.17 29.43
C ASP A 15 34.81 -5.63 29.15
N ILE A 16 34.04 -6.34 28.32
CA ILE A 16 34.50 -7.62 27.77
C ILE A 16 34.07 -7.67 26.31
N LEU A 17 35.04 -7.41 25.43
CA LEU A 17 35.00 -7.80 24.02
C LEU A 17 34.46 -9.23 23.92
N PRO A 18 33.55 -9.57 22.99
CA PRO A 18 33.11 -10.94 22.83
C PRO A 18 34.32 -11.79 22.48
N GLN A 19 34.78 -12.61 23.43
CA GLN A 19 35.61 -13.75 23.10
C GLN A 19 34.74 -14.66 22.24
N VAL A 20 35.26 -14.96 21.06
CA VAL A 20 34.69 -15.93 20.12
C VAL A 20 34.51 -17.24 20.89
N ASP A 21 33.27 -17.64 21.12
CA ASP A 21 32.95 -18.97 21.64
C ASP A 21 33.30 -19.99 20.54
N ASP A 22 34.35 -20.77 20.79
CA ASP A 22 34.85 -21.84 19.92
C ASP A 22 33.97 -23.12 19.95
N ASP A 23 32.77 -23.06 20.54
CA ASP A 23 31.87 -24.22 20.71
C ASP A 23 30.83 -24.38 19.57
N SER A 24 31.07 -23.77 18.41
CA SER A 24 30.23 -23.97 17.21
C SER A 24 30.81 -25.06 16.32
N ASP A 25 30.07 -26.17 16.13
CA ASP A 25 30.36 -27.30 15.22
C ASP A 25 30.43 -26.91 13.71
N ARG A 26 30.76 -25.67 13.37
CA ARG A 26 30.84 -25.20 11.99
C ARG A 26 32.15 -25.68 11.33
N PRO A 27 32.11 -26.25 10.13
CA PRO A 27 33.32 -26.69 9.43
C PRO A 27 34.18 -25.48 9.00
N GLU A 28 35.51 -25.61 9.08
CA GLU A 28 36.49 -24.53 8.87
C GLU A 28 36.31 -23.75 7.54
N TRP A 29 35.77 -24.37 6.50
CA TRP A 29 35.53 -23.74 5.20
C TRP A 29 34.32 -22.78 5.18
N ALA A 30 33.41 -22.89 6.16
CA ALA A 30 32.23 -22.03 6.27
C ALA A 30 32.55 -20.65 6.88
N GLY A 31 33.82 -20.41 7.25
CA GLY A 31 34.31 -19.16 7.82
C GLY A 31 35.16 -18.34 6.86
N GLY A 32 34.69 -18.13 5.63
CA GLY A 32 35.37 -17.28 4.66
C GLY A 32 35.72 -15.91 5.25
N LYS A 33 36.87 -15.35 4.86
CA LYS A 33 37.32 -14.01 5.26
C LYS A 33 36.32 -12.97 4.75
N THR A 34 35.32 -12.64 5.58
CA THR A 34 34.27 -11.65 5.29
C THR A 34 34.84 -10.25 5.06
N GLU A 35 36.00 -9.95 5.65
CA GLU A 35 36.64 -8.63 5.58
C GLU A 35 37.34 -8.32 4.24
N ALA A 36 37.55 -9.33 3.38
CA ALA A 36 38.36 -9.19 2.16
C ALA A 36 37.57 -9.32 0.86
N ASN A 37 36.23 -9.26 0.93
CA ASN A 37 35.36 -9.47 -0.22
C ASN A 37 34.74 -8.13 -0.63
N ASP A 38 35.28 -7.50 -1.68
CA ASP A 38 34.81 -6.20 -2.21
C ASP A 38 33.33 -6.21 -2.69
N HIS A 39 32.71 -7.39 -2.74
CA HIS A 39 31.30 -7.60 -3.07
C HIS A 39 30.39 -7.90 -1.86
N ILE A 40 30.93 -7.99 -0.63
CA ILE A 40 30.11 -7.94 0.58
C ILE A 40 29.88 -6.45 0.89
N LYS A 41 28.84 -5.89 0.27
CA LYS A 41 28.20 -4.68 0.80
C LYS A 41 27.34 -5.10 1.98
N GLY A 42 27.99 -5.48 3.09
CA GLY A 42 27.34 -5.48 4.38
C GLY A 42 26.95 -4.04 4.65
N ASN A 43 25.65 -3.77 4.74
CA ASN A 43 25.17 -2.48 5.20
C ASN A 43 25.58 -2.35 6.67
N ASP A 44 26.63 -1.57 6.97
CA ASP A 44 27.02 -1.23 8.34
C ASP A 44 25.90 -0.43 9.06
N ASP A 45 24.91 0.06 8.31
CA ASP A 45 23.67 0.67 8.80
C ASP A 45 22.47 -0.29 8.75
N SER A 46 22.69 -1.59 8.89
CA SER A 46 21.58 -2.55 9.05
C SER A 46 21.01 -2.48 10.46
N GLY A 47 20.29 -1.38 10.75
CA GLY A 47 19.53 -1.21 12.00
C GLY A 47 19.30 0.22 12.46
N THR A 48 19.87 1.23 11.81
CA THR A 48 19.93 2.61 12.35
C THR A 48 18.95 3.61 11.74
N THR A 49 18.30 3.31 10.62
CA THR A 49 17.59 4.36 9.85
C THR A 49 16.08 4.24 9.79
N ARG A 50 15.46 3.17 10.31
CA ARG A 50 13.99 3.03 10.31
C ARG A 50 13.42 2.33 11.55
N GLY A 51 14.28 1.90 12.47
CA GLY A 51 13.93 1.12 13.67
C GLY A 51 12.88 1.76 14.57
N GLY A 52 12.94 3.10 14.70
CA GLY A 52 12.05 3.89 15.54
C GLY A 52 10.69 4.18 14.91
N ASP A 53 10.62 4.28 13.58
CA ASP A 53 9.36 4.40 12.82
C ASP A 53 8.56 3.08 12.82
N TYR A 54 9.11 2.03 13.43
CA TYR A 54 8.48 0.72 13.61
C TYR A 54 7.88 0.53 15.02
N GLY A 55 7.76 1.60 15.82
CA GLY A 55 6.97 1.61 17.06
C GLY A 55 5.48 1.38 16.80
N ASP A 56 4.76 0.86 17.79
CA ASP A 56 3.46 0.21 17.66
C ASP A 56 2.47 0.90 16.69
N LEU A 57 2.27 0.26 15.53
CA LEU A 57 1.44 0.79 14.45
C LEU A 57 -0.03 0.49 14.76
N TYR A 58 -0.69 1.46 15.37
CA TYR A 58 -2.11 1.39 15.69
C TYR A 58 -2.97 2.07 14.65
N VAL A 59 -4.24 1.69 14.60
CA VAL A 59 -5.28 2.47 13.91
C VAL A 59 -5.48 3.78 14.66
N LEU A 60 -5.37 4.90 13.95
CA LEU A 60 -5.41 6.25 14.53
C LEU A 60 -6.68 7.00 14.16
N LEU A 61 -7.07 7.96 15.00
CA LEU A 61 -8.05 8.97 14.63
C LEU A 61 -7.42 9.94 13.63
N ARG A 62 -7.97 10.05 12.42
CA ARG A 62 -7.44 10.88 11.33
C ARG A 62 -8.47 11.85 10.79
N ASP A 63 -7.97 12.94 10.19
CA ASP A 63 -8.78 13.86 9.41
C ASP A 63 -9.05 13.33 7.98
N ASP A 64 -9.81 14.10 7.19
CA ASP A 64 -10.15 13.73 5.81
C ASP A 64 -8.95 13.61 4.85
N ASN A 65 -7.76 14.10 5.21
CA ASN A 65 -6.54 13.96 4.43
C ASN A 65 -5.63 12.84 4.97
N GLY A 66 -6.02 12.18 6.06
CA GLY A 66 -5.24 11.11 6.68
C GLY A 66 -4.23 11.62 7.71
N VAL A 67 -4.25 12.92 8.06
CA VAL A 67 -3.40 13.48 9.10
C VAL A 67 -3.94 13.03 10.46
N PRO A 68 -3.11 12.49 11.37
CA PRO A 68 -3.57 12.05 12.68
C PRO A 68 -4.03 13.23 13.53
N THR A 69 -5.08 13.01 14.31
CA THR A 69 -5.50 13.94 15.36
C THR A 69 -4.54 13.78 16.53
N MET A 70 -3.98 14.90 16.97
CA MET A 70 -3.07 14.93 18.10
C MET A 70 -3.86 15.12 19.39
N THR A 71 -3.46 14.38 20.42
CA THR A 71 -3.98 14.48 21.78
C THR A 71 -2.90 15.05 22.69
N TRP A 72 -3.34 15.76 23.72
CA TRP A 72 -2.46 16.42 24.68
C TRP A 72 -2.32 15.51 25.90
N VAL A 73 -1.07 15.28 26.33
CA VAL A 73 -0.79 14.57 27.58
C VAL A 73 0.09 15.45 28.44
N ASP A 74 -0.37 15.68 29.67
CA ASP A 74 0.38 16.35 30.73
C ASP A 74 1.37 15.32 31.32
N LEU A 75 2.65 15.47 30.99
CA LEU A 75 3.72 14.55 31.39
C LEU A 75 4.16 14.76 32.84
N ASP A 76 3.83 15.89 33.46
CA ASP A 76 4.21 16.22 34.84
C ASP A 76 3.07 16.83 35.66
N VAL A 77 2.15 15.96 36.03
CA VAL A 77 0.99 16.24 36.91
C VAL A 77 1.38 16.92 38.25
N ASP A 78 2.66 16.89 38.65
CA ASP A 78 3.16 17.38 39.95
C ASP A 78 4.17 18.56 39.88
N SER A 79 4.54 19.10 38.70
CA SER A 79 5.48 20.23 38.55
C SER A 79 4.87 21.53 38.00
N GLU A 80 5.45 22.68 38.35
CA GLU A 80 5.09 24.02 37.80
C GLU A 80 5.73 24.34 36.42
N GLN A 81 6.14 23.33 35.64
CA GLN A 81 6.65 23.51 34.27
C GLN A 81 5.62 22.95 33.29
N ASP A 82 5.14 23.77 32.34
CA ASP A 82 4.41 23.30 31.17
C ASP A 82 5.38 22.44 30.34
N ASP A 83 5.30 21.11 30.49
CA ASP A 83 6.00 20.13 29.66
C ASP A 83 5.03 19.26 28.85
N ASP A 84 3.86 19.84 28.53
CA ASP A 84 2.86 19.26 27.64
C ASP A 84 3.48 18.78 26.32
N GLU A 85 3.26 17.51 25.98
CA GLU A 85 3.68 16.90 24.72
C GLU A 85 2.47 16.37 23.92
N PHE A 86 2.58 16.43 22.60
CA PHE A 86 1.54 15.98 21.68
C PHE A 86 1.81 14.55 21.26
N PHE A 87 0.79 13.70 21.37
CA PHE A 87 0.83 12.32 20.93
C PHE A 87 -0.27 12.05 19.91
N VAL A 88 -0.07 11.05 19.05
CA VAL A 88 -1.12 10.61 18.13
C VAL A 88 -2.26 9.94 18.90
N GLN A 89 -3.51 10.13 18.45
CA GLN A 89 -4.68 9.56 19.13
C GLN A 89 -5.07 8.18 18.54
N PRO A 90 -4.83 7.05 19.24
CA PRO A 90 -5.31 5.73 18.80
C PRO A 90 -6.80 5.55 19.05
N ILE A 91 -7.42 4.63 18.28
CA ILE A 91 -8.84 4.27 18.40
C ILE A 91 -9.06 2.77 18.55
N ASP A 92 -10.20 2.40 19.13
CA ASP A 92 -10.65 1.01 19.23
C ASP A 92 -11.43 0.55 17.98
N ALA A 93 -11.79 -0.73 17.95
CA ALA A 93 -12.58 -1.34 16.86
C ALA A 93 -14.01 -0.80 16.69
N GLN A 94 -14.45 0.09 17.58
CA GLN A 94 -15.73 0.78 17.51
C GLN A 94 -15.56 2.26 17.13
N GLY A 95 -14.32 2.73 16.94
CA GLY A 95 -13.99 4.12 16.63
C GLY A 95 -13.95 5.04 17.85
N ASN A 96 -13.89 4.51 19.07
CA ASN A 96 -13.73 5.32 20.27
C ASN A 96 -12.24 5.61 20.53
N GLU A 97 -11.95 6.82 20.99
CA GLU A 97 -10.62 7.24 21.41
C GLU A 97 -10.13 6.41 22.61
N ILE A 98 -8.87 5.97 22.54
CA ILE A 98 -8.20 5.26 23.63
C ILE A 98 -7.39 6.29 24.44
N GLU A 99 -7.69 6.41 25.73
CA GLU A 99 -6.93 7.30 26.63
C GLU A 99 -5.49 6.78 26.77
N LEU A 100 -4.52 7.67 26.52
CA LEU A 100 -3.10 7.41 26.73
C LEU A 100 -2.76 7.54 28.22
N ASP A 101 -1.66 6.91 28.63
CA ASP A 101 -1.14 7.06 29.98
C ASP A 101 -0.33 8.36 30.16
N GLN A 102 0.21 8.57 31.37
CA GLN A 102 1.01 9.75 31.72
C GLN A 102 2.35 9.87 30.97
N TYR A 103 2.69 8.90 30.12
CA TYR A 103 3.88 8.92 29.27
C TYR A 103 3.52 9.00 27.78
N GLY A 104 2.24 9.16 27.44
CA GLY A 104 1.75 9.14 26.06
C GLY A 104 1.75 7.74 25.44
N GLU A 105 1.90 6.68 26.23
CA GLU A 105 1.84 5.31 25.76
C GLU A 105 0.42 4.76 25.86
N VAL A 106 0.12 3.76 25.03
CA VAL A 106 -1.16 3.04 25.14
C VAL A 106 -1.10 2.13 26.38
N PRO A 107 -2.07 2.22 27.31
CA PRO A 107 -2.09 1.37 28.50
C PRO A 107 -2.15 -0.13 28.17
N GLU A 108 -1.42 -0.94 28.94
CA GLU A 108 -1.43 -2.40 28.80
C GLU A 108 -2.87 -2.96 28.95
N GLY A 109 -3.34 -3.68 27.94
CA GLY A 109 -4.68 -4.28 27.91
C GLY A 109 -5.77 -3.37 27.32
N ALA A 110 -5.42 -2.20 26.78
CA ALA A 110 -6.33 -1.39 25.97
C ALA A 110 -6.75 -2.16 24.70
N PRO A 111 -7.99 -1.97 24.21
CA PRO A 111 -8.51 -2.63 23.01
C PRO A 111 -8.00 -1.95 21.72
N VAL A 112 -6.68 -1.91 21.53
CA VAL A 112 -6.06 -1.38 20.31
C VAL A 112 -6.22 -2.33 19.12
N ILE A 113 -6.21 -1.76 17.92
CA ILE A 113 -6.08 -2.49 16.67
C ILE A 113 -4.70 -2.19 16.09
N GLU A 114 -3.92 -3.24 15.87
CA GLU A 114 -2.65 -3.15 15.15
C GLU A 114 -2.91 -3.16 13.63
N VAL A 115 -2.13 -2.37 12.91
CA VAL A 115 -2.14 -2.37 11.44
C VAL A 115 -1.23 -3.49 10.94
N ASP A 116 -1.82 -4.44 10.22
CA ASP A 116 -1.08 -5.48 9.51
C ASP A 116 -0.84 -5.07 8.07
N PHE A 117 0.40 -5.24 7.61
CA PHE A 117 0.84 -4.86 6.26
C PHE A 117 1.04 -6.07 5.36
N GLY A 118 0.99 -7.31 5.89
CA GLY A 118 1.07 -8.52 5.09
C GLY A 118 2.19 -8.49 4.02
N ARG A 119 1.83 -8.58 2.74
CA ARG A 119 2.77 -8.47 1.58
C ARG A 119 3.33 -7.07 1.34
N LEU A 120 2.67 -6.01 1.80
CA LEU A 120 3.16 -4.63 1.71
C LEU A 120 4.36 -4.35 2.60
N ASN A 121 4.71 -5.25 3.52
CA ASN A 121 5.98 -5.17 4.26
C ASN A 121 7.22 -5.05 3.34
N ILE A 122 7.08 -5.34 2.05
CA ILE A 122 8.11 -5.06 1.04
C ILE A 122 8.57 -3.60 1.03
N VAL A 123 7.74 -2.62 1.37
CA VAL A 123 8.11 -1.19 1.40
C VAL A 123 9.17 -0.86 2.44
N ARG A 124 9.34 -1.74 3.44
CA ARG A 124 10.38 -1.64 4.48
C ARG A 124 11.73 -2.17 4.01
N SER A 125 11.78 -2.73 2.81
CA SER A 125 13.04 -3.13 2.18
C SER A 125 13.90 -1.90 1.87
N PRO A 126 15.22 -2.05 1.73
CA PRO A 126 16.08 -0.95 1.28
C PRO A 126 15.58 -0.35 -0.04
N GLN A 127 15.62 0.98 -0.17
CA GLN A 127 15.11 1.72 -1.35
C GLN A 127 15.64 1.17 -2.69
N SER A 128 16.89 0.69 -2.72
CA SER A 128 17.48 0.07 -3.91
C SER A 128 16.70 -1.13 -4.47
N VAL A 129 15.90 -1.81 -3.63
CA VAL A 129 15.05 -2.94 -4.05
C VAL A 129 13.86 -2.46 -4.87
N LEU A 130 13.24 -1.34 -4.47
CA LEU A 130 12.14 -0.73 -5.21
C LEU A 130 12.67 -0.03 -6.46
N ASP A 131 13.81 0.67 -6.38
CA ASP A 131 14.43 1.31 -7.54
C ASP A 131 14.74 0.28 -8.65
N GLN A 132 15.29 -0.88 -8.29
CA GLN A 132 15.54 -1.95 -9.24
C GLN A 132 14.24 -2.46 -9.89
N ALA A 133 13.19 -2.63 -9.08
CA ALA A 133 11.90 -3.11 -9.57
C ALA A 133 11.21 -2.08 -10.47
N PHE A 134 11.37 -0.79 -10.18
CA PHE A 134 10.93 0.28 -11.05
C PHE A 134 11.61 0.18 -12.42
N GLU A 135 12.93 0.01 -12.47
CA GLU A 135 13.65 -0.14 -13.73
C GLU A 135 13.30 -1.45 -14.47
N GLU A 136 12.91 -2.51 -13.76
CA GLU A 136 12.40 -3.74 -14.36
C GLU A 136 11.03 -3.52 -15.02
N ALA A 137 10.10 -2.84 -14.33
CA ALA A 137 8.81 -2.45 -14.89
C ALA A 137 8.97 -1.50 -16.08
N MET A 138 9.79 -0.46 -15.95
CA MET A 138 9.99 0.55 -16.99
C MET A 138 10.54 -0.05 -18.29
N LYS A 139 11.38 -1.09 -18.23
CA LYS A 139 11.84 -1.78 -19.46
C LYS A 139 10.70 -2.42 -20.26
N VAL A 140 9.69 -2.94 -19.57
CA VAL A 140 8.52 -3.52 -20.24
C VAL A 140 7.61 -2.41 -20.75
N ILE A 141 7.43 -1.35 -19.95
CA ILE A 141 6.60 -0.20 -20.30
C ILE A 141 7.17 0.54 -21.52
N GLU A 142 8.47 0.86 -21.53
CA GLU A 142 9.15 1.56 -22.64
C GLU A 142 9.19 0.74 -23.94
N ALA A 143 9.03 -0.58 -23.84
CA ALA A 143 8.95 -1.47 -24.98
C ALA A 143 7.52 -1.65 -25.51
N GLY A 144 6.50 -1.16 -24.78
CA GLY A 144 5.10 -1.27 -25.14
C GLY A 144 4.68 -0.32 -26.26
N ASP A 145 3.79 -0.78 -27.13
CA ASP A 145 3.21 0.01 -28.22
C ASP A 145 1.92 0.73 -27.79
N ASP A 146 1.12 0.11 -26.90
CA ASP A 146 -0.17 0.61 -26.43
C ASP A 146 -0.43 0.16 -24.97
N PHE A 147 -1.25 0.90 -24.23
CA PHE A 147 -1.43 0.76 -22.78
C PHE A 147 -2.89 0.83 -22.38
N THR A 148 -3.30 -0.11 -21.54
CA THR A 148 -4.63 -0.11 -20.91
C THR A 148 -4.53 -0.49 -19.44
N LEU A 149 -5.66 -0.50 -18.75
CA LEU A 149 -5.75 -1.04 -17.40
C LEU A 149 -6.38 -2.44 -17.40
N ASP A 150 -5.92 -3.28 -16.49
CA ASP A 150 -6.52 -4.56 -16.17
C ASP A 150 -7.77 -4.40 -15.28
N PHE A 151 -8.52 -5.48 -15.03
CA PHE A 151 -9.74 -5.48 -14.23
C PHE A 151 -9.60 -4.82 -12.85
N CYS A 152 -8.44 -4.89 -12.20
CA CYS A 152 -8.16 -4.27 -10.89
C CYS A 152 -7.36 -2.96 -10.97
N GLY A 153 -7.15 -2.40 -12.18
CA GLY A 153 -6.45 -1.12 -12.36
C GLY A 153 -4.93 -1.24 -12.53
N ARG A 154 -4.38 -2.45 -12.73
CA ARG A 154 -2.96 -2.66 -13.05
C ARG A 154 -2.65 -2.26 -14.50
N LEU A 155 -1.44 -1.78 -14.74
CA LEU A 155 -1.00 -1.43 -16.09
C LEU A 155 -0.84 -2.69 -16.96
N SER A 156 -1.54 -2.69 -18.10
CA SER A 156 -1.50 -3.72 -19.14
C SER A 156 -0.84 -3.17 -20.40
N ILE A 157 0.08 -3.95 -20.96
CA ILE A 157 0.97 -3.52 -22.05
C ILE A 157 0.68 -4.37 -23.29
N TRP A 158 0.42 -3.67 -24.39
CA TRP A 158 0.07 -4.23 -25.68
C TRP A 158 1.20 -4.00 -26.67
N ASN A 159 1.43 -4.99 -27.52
CA ASN A 159 2.39 -4.88 -28.61
C ASN A 159 1.77 -5.41 -29.89
N TYR A 160 2.28 -4.95 -31.04
CA TYR A 160 1.86 -5.49 -32.31
C TYR A 160 2.30 -6.94 -32.48
N ASP A 161 1.38 -7.79 -32.93
CA ASP A 161 1.66 -9.18 -33.26
C ASP A 161 2.63 -9.25 -34.46
N PRO A 162 3.81 -9.90 -34.31
CA PRO A 162 4.77 -10.02 -35.40
C PRO A 162 4.26 -10.87 -36.57
N VAL A 163 3.19 -11.66 -36.38
CA VAL A 163 2.59 -12.56 -37.37
C VAL A 163 1.37 -11.93 -38.04
N VAL A 164 0.53 -11.23 -37.28
CA VAL A 164 -0.70 -10.59 -37.79
C VAL A 164 -0.51 -9.07 -37.85
N THR A 165 -0.33 -8.55 -39.06
CA THR A 165 -0.13 -7.11 -39.27
C THR A 165 -1.30 -6.30 -38.72
N ASP A 166 -0.98 -5.23 -37.98
CA ASP A 166 -1.95 -4.28 -37.41
C ASP A 166 -2.89 -4.88 -36.34
N SER A 167 -2.49 -6.00 -35.73
CA SER A 167 -3.18 -6.60 -34.59
C SER A 167 -2.38 -6.35 -33.31
N LEU A 168 -2.99 -5.67 -32.33
CA LEU A 168 -2.43 -5.54 -30.99
C LEU A 168 -2.79 -6.77 -30.15
N VAL A 169 -1.81 -7.27 -29.40
CA VAL A 169 -1.98 -8.40 -28.48
C VAL A 169 -1.48 -8.03 -27.08
N LEU A 170 -2.25 -8.44 -26.07
CA LEU A 170 -1.87 -8.23 -24.68
C LEU A 170 -0.61 -9.03 -24.41
N THR A 171 0.49 -8.34 -24.11
CA THR A 171 1.81 -8.96 -23.97
C THR A 171 2.14 -9.25 -22.53
N LYS A 172 1.93 -8.27 -21.66
CA LYS A 172 2.20 -8.39 -20.22
C LYS A 172 1.33 -7.42 -19.44
N THR A 173 0.76 -7.90 -18.34
CA THR A 173 0.24 -7.05 -17.26
C THR A 173 1.27 -7.01 -16.16
N ILE A 174 1.51 -5.85 -15.56
CA ILE A 174 2.45 -5.72 -14.43
C ILE A 174 1.82 -6.38 -13.21
N ASP A 175 2.24 -7.61 -12.91
CA ASP A 175 1.64 -8.49 -11.90
C ASP A 175 2.52 -8.69 -10.66
N SER A 176 3.79 -8.31 -10.73
CA SER A 176 4.72 -8.40 -9.62
C SER A 176 4.36 -7.39 -8.53
N PRO A 177 4.20 -7.82 -7.26
CA PRO A 177 3.92 -6.91 -6.14
C PRO A 177 5.01 -5.83 -6.00
N ARG A 178 6.26 -6.20 -6.22
CA ARG A 178 7.40 -5.30 -6.10
C ARG A 178 7.43 -4.25 -7.21
N GLU A 179 7.12 -4.65 -8.45
CA GLU A 179 7.02 -3.72 -9.59
C GLU A 179 5.87 -2.74 -9.36
N ASN A 180 4.72 -3.23 -8.90
CA ASN A 180 3.56 -2.39 -8.59
C ASN A 180 3.83 -1.41 -7.44
N MET A 181 4.45 -1.84 -6.33
CA MET A 181 4.80 -0.90 -5.25
C MET A 181 5.83 0.14 -5.66
N ALA A 182 6.74 -0.19 -6.57
CA ALA A 182 7.69 0.77 -7.11
C ALA A 182 7.01 1.80 -8.03
N LEU A 183 6.05 1.37 -8.86
CA LEU A 183 5.19 2.27 -9.64
C LEU A 183 4.33 3.16 -8.72
N TYR A 184 3.76 2.59 -7.66
CA TYR A 184 3.01 3.31 -6.64
C TYR A 184 3.85 4.43 -6.02
N GLN A 185 5.06 4.13 -5.56
CA GLN A 185 5.97 5.13 -4.99
C GLN A 185 6.21 6.27 -5.99
N TYR A 186 6.57 5.94 -7.22
CA TYR A 186 6.82 6.94 -8.26
C TYR A 186 5.59 7.83 -8.55
N LEU A 187 4.40 7.24 -8.65
CA LEU A 187 3.15 7.95 -8.92
C LEU A 187 2.73 8.83 -7.73
N MET A 188 2.91 8.36 -6.50
CA MET A 188 2.57 9.14 -5.32
C MET A 188 3.57 10.26 -5.04
N THR A 189 4.84 10.12 -5.40
CA THR A 189 5.81 11.21 -5.27
C THR A 189 5.61 12.28 -6.36
N TYR A 190 5.42 11.85 -7.61
CA TYR A 190 5.54 12.75 -8.76
C TYR A 190 4.29 12.89 -9.63
N MET A 191 3.33 11.97 -9.50
CA MET A 191 2.20 11.84 -10.39
C MET A 191 2.67 11.83 -11.86
N TYR A 192 2.11 12.72 -12.70
CA TYR A 192 2.59 13.00 -14.06
C TYR A 192 3.29 14.36 -14.19
N GLU A 193 3.71 14.96 -13.06
CA GLU A 193 4.40 16.25 -13.07
C GLU A 193 5.89 16.12 -13.36
N ASN A 194 6.40 17.08 -14.12
CA ASN A 194 7.82 17.23 -14.38
C ASN A 194 8.47 17.94 -13.20
N THR A 195 9.30 17.23 -12.44
CA THR A 195 10.04 17.76 -11.30
C THR A 195 11.53 17.82 -11.59
N VAL A 196 12.26 18.64 -10.83
CA VAL A 196 13.74 18.69 -10.89
C VAL A 196 14.34 17.34 -10.53
N GLU A 197 13.73 16.64 -9.56
CA GLU A 197 14.10 15.30 -9.10
C GLU A 197 13.91 14.24 -10.19
N ASN A 198 12.94 14.41 -11.09
CA ASN A 198 12.73 13.56 -12.27
C ASN A 198 13.53 13.98 -13.52
N ASN A 199 14.63 14.71 -13.38
CA ASN A 199 15.39 15.23 -14.53
C ASN A 199 14.52 16.04 -15.52
N TYR A 200 13.47 16.72 -15.05
CA TYR A 200 12.49 17.49 -15.82
C TYR A 200 11.60 16.69 -16.79
N ALA A 201 11.73 15.36 -16.85
CA ALA A 201 10.90 14.50 -17.70
C ALA A 201 10.35 13.33 -16.89
N ASN A 202 9.08 13.43 -16.50
CA ASN A 202 8.38 12.36 -15.82
C ASN A 202 8.22 11.16 -16.76
N ARG A 203 8.68 10.00 -16.31
CA ARG A 203 8.76 8.78 -17.13
C ARG A 203 7.39 8.13 -17.37
N LEU A 204 6.39 8.44 -16.55
CA LEU A 204 5.03 7.90 -16.67
C LEU A 204 4.03 8.92 -17.24
N ALA A 205 4.41 10.19 -17.40
CA ALA A 205 3.51 11.25 -17.88
C ALA A 205 2.93 11.01 -19.29
N PHE A 206 3.54 10.13 -20.09
CA PHE A 206 2.97 9.76 -21.39
C PHE A 206 1.66 8.96 -21.25
N LEU A 207 1.40 8.35 -20.09
CA LEU A 207 0.17 7.61 -19.81
C LEU A 207 -1.07 8.51 -19.74
N ASP A 208 -0.89 9.82 -19.50
CA ASP A 208 -1.95 10.82 -19.55
C ASP A 208 -2.63 10.86 -20.95
N ALA A 209 -1.89 10.55 -22.01
CA ALA A 209 -2.43 10.47 -23.37
C ALA A 209 -3.39 9.28 -23.58
N TYR A 210 -3.39 8.31 -22.67
CA TYR A 210 -4.28 7.15 -22.65
C TYR A 210 -5.45 7.34 -21.68
N GLU A 211 -5.66 8.56 -21.15
CA GLU A 211 -6.72 8.90 -20.19
C GLU A 211 -6.64 8.05 -18.90
N ILE A 212 -5.44 7.55 -18.57
CA ILE A 212 -5.19 6.82 -17.33
C ILE A 212 -4.93 7.83 -16.22
N ASP A 213 -5.79 7.86 -15.20
CA ASP A 213 -5.58 8.72 -14.03
C ASP A 213 -4.43 8.21 -13.15
N ALA A 214 -3.50 9.10 -12.77
CA ALA A 214 -2.32 8.73 -12.01
C ALA A 214 -2.64 8.17 -10.61
N LEU A 215 -3.67 8.69 -9.94
CA LEU A 215 -4.07 8.24 -8.60
C LEU A 215 -4.87 6.95 -8.67
N LEU A 216 -5.74 6.77 -9.67
CA LEU A 216 -6.41 5.49 -9.88
C LEU A 216 -5.42 4.38 -10.27
N LEU A 217 -4.40 4.70 -11.07
CA LEU A 217 -3.31 3.77 -11.36
C LEU A 217 -2.51 3.48 -10.09
N ALA A 218 -2.21 4.47 -9.25
CA ALA A 218 -1.56 4.26 -7.97
C ALA A 218 -2.39 3.33 -7.07
N ALA A 219 -3.71 3.55 -6.98
CA ALA A 219 -4.61 2.67 -6.22
C ALA A 219 -4.59 1.21 -6.76
N GLY A 220 -4.60 1.03 -8.08
CA GLY A 220 -4.44 -0.28 -8.72
C GLY A 220 -3.08 -0.94 -8.47
N CYS A 221 -2.01 -0.15 -8.42
CA CYS A 221 -0.68 -0.63 -8.05
C CYS A 221 -0.59 -1.03 -6.57
N PHE A 222 -1.18 -0.24 -5.66
CA PHE A 222 -1.22 -0.59 -4.24
C PHE A 222 -1.98 -1.90 -4.01
N SER A 223 -3.16 -2.05 -4.61
CA SER A 223 -3.95 -3.28 -4.47
C SER A 223 -3.22 -4.52 -5.00
N ALA A 224 -2.45 -4.37 -6.09
CA ALA A 224 -1.62 -5.44 -6.65
C ALA A 224 -0.39 -5.78 -5.79
N GLY A 225 0.13 -4.78 -5.07
CA GLY A 225 1.19 -4.94 -4.06
C GLY A 225 0.68 -5.62 -2.78
N SER A 226 -0.57 -5.35 -2.41
CA SER A 226 -1.21 -5.86 -1.21
C SER A 226 -1.49 -7.37 -1.27
N ASP A 227 -1.97 -7.91 -0.16
CA ASP A 227 -2.50 -9.25 -0.12
C ASP A 227 -3.74 -9.37 -1.01
N LYS A 228 -3.80 -10.48 -1.76
CA LYS A 228 -4.91 -10.71 -2.69
C LYS A 228 -6.24 -10.89 -1.98
N THR A 229 -6.19 -11.17 -0.69
CA THR A 229 -7.32 -11.45 0.17
C THR A 229 -7.21 -10.54 1.37
N GLY A 230 -8.34 -10.00 1.82
CA GLY A 230 -8.36 -9.07 2.93
C GLY A 230 -8.85 -7.71 2.48
N THR A 231 -8.56 -6.72 3.28
CA THR A 231 -9.08 -5.37 3.08
C THR A 231 -8.05 -4.35 3.48
N VAL A 232 -8.08 -3.22 2.80
CA VAL A 232 -7.14 -2.13 3.02
C VAL A 232 -7.85 -1.01 3.76
N ASP A 233 -7.29 -0.61 4.90
CA ASP A 233 -7.80 0.49 5.71
C ASP A 233 -6.99 1.78 5.48
N ILE A 234 -7.54 2.93 5.89
CA ILE A 234 -6.91 4.25 5.69
C ILE A 234 -5.53 4.32 6.36
N ASP A 235 -5.39 3.76 7.57
CA ASP A 235 -4.11 3.73 8.27
C ASP A 235 -3.04 2.96 7.49
N GLU A 236 -3.40 1.85 6.86
CA GLU A 236 -2.46 1.10 6.02
C GLU A 236 -1.93 1.97 4.88
N VAL A 237 -2.82 2.72 4.19
CA VAL A 237 -2.44 3.65 3.13
C VAL A 237 -1.50 4.74 3.66
N VAL A 238 -1.86 5.38 4.78
CA VAL A 238 -1.08 6.51 5.32
C VAL A 238 0.29 6.05 5.83
N TYR A 239 0.35 4.92 6.53
CA TYR A 239 1.63 4.35 6.98
C TYR A 239 2.52 3.94 5.80
N ILE A 240 1.95 3.33 4.75
CA ILE A 240 2.72 2.99 3.55
C ILE A 240 3.25 4.24 2.85
N ASN A 241 2.46 5.32 2.80
CA ASN A 241 2.93 6.61 2.28
C ASN A 241 4.09 7.17 3.10
N GLY A 242 4.00 7.11 4.44
CA GLY A 242 5.09 7.51 5.33
C GLY A 242 6.36 6.68 5.11
N PHE A 243 6.26 5.34 5.08
CA PHE A 243 7.42 4.46 4.89
C PHE A 243 8.14 4.63 3.56
N LEU A 244 7.40 5.02 2.52
CA LEU A 244 7.92 5.28 1.18
C LEU A 244 8.35 6.73 0.96
N ASP A 245 8.15 7.60 1.96
CA ASP A 245 8.35 9.05 1.87
C ASP A 245 7.55 9.68 0.71
N CYS A 246 6.33 9.19 0.51
CA CYS A 246 5.41 9.61 -0.52
C CYS A 246 4.55 10.79 -0.03
N CYS A 247 5.17 11.95 0.12
CA CYS A 247 4.48 13.15 0.59
C CYS A 247 3.77 13.95 -0.54
N GLY A 248 4.04 13.59 -1.81
CA GLY A 248 3.47 14.26 -2.97
C GLY A 248 4.07 15.64 -3.24
N LEU A 249 3.44 16.42 -4.11
CA LEU A 249 4.00 17.71 -4.57
C LEU A 249 3.73 18.87 -3.62
N ASN A 250 2.58 18.87 -2.95
CA ASN A 250 2.14 19.90 -2.00
C ASN A 250 1.77 19.25 -0.66
N PRO A 251 2.73 18.68 0.09
CA PRO A 251 2.44 17.93 1.31
C PRO A 251 1.85 18.82 2.41
N ILE A 252 1.09 18.18 3.29
CA ILE A 252 0.58 18.78 4.53
C ILE A 252 1.61 18.56 5.63
N LEU A 253 2.07 19.64 6.23
CA LEU A 253 2.95 19.60 7.41
C LEU A 253 2.11 19.37 8.67
N ASN A 254 2.48 18.38 9.49
CA ASN A 254 1.97 18.27 10.85
C ASN A 254 3.01 18.81 11.83
N ASP A 255 2.74 19.96 12.42
CA ASP A 255 3.67 20.67 13.33
C ASP A 255 3.85 19.99 14.70
N HIS A 256 3.07 18.95 14.97
CA HIS A 256 3.02 18.28 16.27
C HIS A 256 3.38 16.80 16.19
N ASP A 257 3.63 16.28 14.99
CA ASP A 257 4.01 14.90 14.77
C ASP A 257 5.44 14.86 14.19
N TYR A 258 6.30 14.08 14.83
CA TYR A 258 7.74 14.12 14.58
C TYR A 258 8.26 12.74 14.18
N ASP A 259 9.18 12.72 13.22
CA ASP A 259 9.93 11.53 12.85
C ASP A 259 11.00 11.19 13.92
N PHE A 260 11.70 10.08 13.75
CA PHE A 260 12.80 9.68 14.64
C PHE A 260 13.93 10.72 14.74
N ASN A 261 14.11 11.56 13.71
CA ASN A 261 15.10 12.64 13.69
C ASN A 261 14.60 13.93 14.35
N HIS A 262 13.38 13.92 14.93
CA HIS A 262 12.69 15.09 15.47
C HIS A 262 12.41 16.16 14.41
N GLU A 263 12.22 15.74 13.16
CA GLU A 263 11.72 16.56 12.07
C GLU A 263 10.21 16.37 11.94
N ASN A 264 9.50 17.42 11.54
CA ASN A 264 8.05 17.36 11.40
C ASN A 264 7.65 16.40 10.27
N ASN A 265 6.62 15.59 10.50
CA ASN A 265 6.10 14.66 9.50
C ASN A 265 5.28 15.38 8.42
N TYR A 266 5.41 14.86 7.19
CA TYR A 266 4.68 15.32 6.02
C TYR A 266 3.69 14.26 5.55
N TYR A 267 2.47 14.72 5.25
CA TYR A 267 1.37 13.87 4.81
C TYR A 267 0.95 14.22 3.39
N PHE A 268 0.50 13.21 2.64
CA PHE A 268 0.02 13.41 1.29
C PHE A 268 -1.25 14.28 1.27
N ASN A 269 -1.28 15.27 0.38
CA ASN A 269 -2.41 16.18 0.26
C ASN A 269 -3.39 15.71 -0.82
N PHE A 270 -4.49 15.06 -0.40
CA PHE A 270 -5.53 14.62 -1.32
C PHE A 270 -6.54 15.71 -1.70
N THR A 271 -6.43 16.91 -1.11
CA THR A 271 -7.37 18.02 -1.33
C THR A 271 -6.99 18.91 -2.52
N GLU A 272 -5.71 19.00 -2.84
CA GLU A 272 -5.24 19.82 -3.95
C GLU A 272 -4.87 18.95 -5.17
N PRO A 273 -5.54 19.11 -6.32
CA PRO A 273 -4.95 18.68 -7.57
C PRO A 273 -4.15 19.82 -8.20
N ARG A 274 -3.41 19.47 -9.26
CA ARG A 274 -3.27 20.30 -10.46
C ARG A 274 -4.45 21.29 -10.61
N PHE A 275 -4.14 22.59 -10.55
CA PHE A 275 -4.95 23.71 -11.03
C PHE A 275 -6.47 23.47 -11.18
N GLY A 276 -7.26 23.90 -10.20
CA GLY A 276 -8.71 24.12 -10.33
C GLY A 276 -9.57 23.09 -9.60
N ASP A 277 -9.66 23.24 -8.27
CA ASP A 277 -10.77 22.78 -7.42
C ASP A 277 -11.29 21.32 -7.61
N ALA A 278 -10.43 20.30 -7.59
CA ALA A 278 -10.90 18.91 -7.51
C ALA A 278 -10.07 18.04 -6.57
N GLN A 279 -10.58 17.87 -5.35
CA GLN A 279 -10.17 16.81 -4.42
C GLN A 279 -10.20 15.46 -5.15
N PHE A 280 -9.33 14.50 -4.81
CA PHE A 280 -9.45 13.15 -5.36
C PHE A 280 -10.88 12.63 -5.10
N GLN A 281 -11.53 12.10 -6.13
CA GLN A 281 -12.88 11.57 -6.04
C GLN A 281 -12.91 10.19 -6.67
N TYR A 282 -13.54 9.25 -5.97
CA TYR A 282 -13.65 7.88 -6.41
C TYR A 282 -15.10 7.50 -6.68
N ASN A 283 -15.34 6.85 -7.82
CA ASN A 283 -16.63 6.28 -8.17
C ASN A 283 -16.40 4.89 -8.79
N ARG A 284 -17.17 3.90 -8.33
CA ARG A 284 -17.17 2.54 -8.86
C ARG A 284 -17.56 2.43 -10.34
N GLY A 285 -18.12 3.50 -10.93
CA GLY A 285 -18.36 3.59 -12.37
C GLY A 285 -17.15 3.27 -13.25
N ILE A 286 -15.92 3.35 -12.72
CA ILE A 286 -14.69 2.90 -13.40
C ILE A 286 -14.64 1.40 -13.73
N TYR A 287 -15.60 0.62 -13.23
CA TYR A 287 -15.75 -0.82 -13.48
C TYR A 287 -16.88 -1.14 -14.47
N GLU A 288 -17.61 -0.14 -14.97
CA GLU A 288 -18.71 -0.33 -15.93
C GLU A 288 -18.22 -0.85 -17.29
N ASP A 289 -17.01 -0.46 -17.69
CA ASP A 289 -16.36 -0.83 -18.95
C ASP A 289 -15.41 -2.02 -18.80
N ARG A 290 -15.36 -2.67 -17.63
CA ARG A 290 -14.53 -3.84 -17.36
C ARG A 290 -15.38 -5.09 -17.35
N PHE A 291 -15.13 -6.00 -18.28
CA PHE A 291 -15.99 -7.16 -18.48
C PHE A 291 -15.31 -8.47 -18.07
N ILE A 292 -16.09 -9.32 -17.41
CA ILE A 292 -15.71 -10.68 -17.05
C ILE A 292 -16.66 -11.69 -17.67
N GLN A 293 -16.11 -12.85 -18.03
CA GLN A 293 -16.84 -13.96 -18.62
C GLN A 293 -16.79 -15.18 -17.70
N TYR A 294 -17.92 -15.87 -17.55
CA TYR A 294 -18.00 -17.11 -16.78
C TYR A 294 -17.96 -18.34 -17.68
N LEU A 295 -16.99 -19.22 -17.43
CA LEU A 295 -16.93 -20.56 -17.99
C LEU A 295 -17.95 -21.50 -17.35
N VAL A 296 -18.39 -21.23 -16.13
CA VAL A 296 -19.46 -21.98 -15.47
C VAL A 296 -20.50 -21.01 -14.95
N TRP A 297 -21.72 -21.10 -15.49
CA TRP A 297 -22.85 -20.29 -15.06
C TRP A 297 -24.11 -21.14 -14.95
N ASP A 298 -24.84 -21.01 -13.84
CA ASP A 298 -26.06 -21.79 -13.54
C ASP A 298 -25.90 -23.31 -13.76
N ASN A 299 -24.79 -23.88 -13.27
CA ASN A 299 -24.39 -25.29 -13.45
C ASN A 299 -24.18 -25.74 -14.92
N VAL A 300 -24.10 -24.79 -15.86
CA VAL A 300 -23.75 -25.05 -17.26
C VAL A 300 -22.30 -24.65 -17.49
N TYR A 301 -21.53 -25.55 -18.12
CA TYR A 301 -20.14 -25.30 -18.51
C TYR A 301 -20.06 -24.84 -19.97
N TYR A 302 -19.41 -23.71 -20.18
CA TYR A 302 -19.16 -23.05 -21.46
C TYR A 302 -17.67 -23.15 -21.79
N PRO A 303 -17.24 -24.22 -22.50
CA PRO A 303 -15.83 -24.42 -22.80
C PRO A 303 -15.29 -23.31 -23.71
N VAL A 304 -14.02 -22.99 -23.51
CA VAL A 304 -13.25 -22.17 -24.45
C VAL A 304 -12.98 -22.98 -25.71
N ASN A 305 -13.30 -22.44 -26.88
CA ASN A 305 -13.06 -23.10 -28.17
C ASN A 305 -11.57 -22.99 -28.61
N GLU A 306 -11.23 -23.60 -29.75
CA GLU A 306 -9.85 -23.58 -30.28
C GLU A 306 -9.34 -22.16 -30.59
N ASP A 307 -10.25 -21.20 -30.78
CA ASP A 307 -9.96 -19.79 -31.04
C ASP A 307 -9.89 -18.96 -29.74
N GLY A 308 -9.97 -19.58 -28.56
CA GLY A 308 -9.89 -18.89 -27.27
C GLY A 308 -11.19 -18.20 -26.84
N ILE A 309 -12.31 -18.46 -27.51
CA ILE A 309 -13.61 -17.83 -27.27
C ILE A 309 -14.52 -18.79 -26.50
N SER A 310 -15.12 -18.32 -25.42
CA SER A 310 -16.23 -19.01 -24.75
C SER A 310 -17.57 -18.34 -25.10
N GLU A 311 -18.65 -19.12 -25.16
CA GLU A 311 -20.03 -18.61 -25.27
C GLU A 311 -20.66 -18.39 -23.88
N GLY A 312 -19.83 -18.39 -22.83
CA GLY A 312 -20.25 -18.09 -21.47
C GLY A 312 -20.81 -16.67 -21.33
N PRO A 313 -21.70 -16.45 -20.36
CA PRO A 313 -22.28 -15.13 -20.14
C PRO A 313 -21.20 -14.14 -19.71
N VAL A 314 -21.34 -12.91 -20.22
CA VAL A 314 -20.43 -11.78 -19.98
C VAL A 314 -21.18 -10.74 -19.19
N PHE A 315 -20.53 -10.20 -18.16
CA PHE A 315 -21.07 -9.14 -17.33
C PHE A 315 -20.01 -8.07 -17.10
N SER A 316 -20.44 -6.82 -16.89
CA SER A 316 -19.52 -5.82 -16.34
C SER A 316 -19.23 -6.16 -14.88
N ILE A 317 -18.02 -5.82 -14.41
CA ILE A 317 -17.64 -5.96 -13.01
C ILE A 317 -18.58 -5.11 -12.14
N PHE A 318 -18.91 -3.90 -12.60
CA PHE A 318 -19.87 -3.03 -11.92
C PHE A 318 -21.21 -3.73 -11.66
N ASP A 319 -21.82 -4.35 -12.66
CA ASP A 319 -23.13 -4.99 -12.52
C ASP A 319 -23.13 -6.15 -11.53
N ILE A 320 -22.11 -7.00 -11.58
CA ILE A 320 -21.96 -8.14 -10.66
C ILE A 320 -21.77 -7.64 -9.24
N PHE A 321 -20.92 -6.65 -9.06
CA PHE A 321 -20.53 -6.23 -7.73
C PHE A 321 -21.53 -5.29 -7.06
N GLU A 322 -22.22 -4.42 -7.80
CA GLU A 322 -23.34 -3.62 -7.28
C GLU A 322 -24.62 -4.45 -7.14
N GLY A 323 -24.66 -5.67 -7.71
CA GLY A 323 -25.80 -6.57 -7.62
C GLY A 323 -26.94 -6.18 -8.55
N ASN A 324 -26.63 -5.53 -9.68
CA ASN A 324 -27.61 -5.14 -10.70
C ASN A 324 -28.10 -6.31 -11.57
N VAL A 325 -27.52 -7.50 -11.37
CA VAL A 325 -27.86 -8.72 -12.11
C VAL A 325 -28.15 -9.87 -11.15
N ASP A 326 -29.06 -10.76 -11.57
CA ASP A 326 -29.33 -12.00 -10.84
C ASP A 326 -28.08 -12.90 -10.83
N PHE A 327 -27.55 -13.13 -9.64
CA PHE A 327 -26.36 -13.94 -9.47
C PHE A 327 -26.72 -15.42 -9.33
N LYS A 328 -26.62 -16.17 -10.44
CA LYS A 328 -26.80 -17.62 -10.48
C LYS A 328 -28.12 -18.10 -9.84
N GLY A 329 -29.20 -17.34 -10.03
CA GLY A 329 -30.54 -17.69 -9.54
C GLY A 329 -30.76 -17.47 -8.04
N ILE A 330 -29.84 -16.78 -7.37
CA ILE A 330 -29.93 -16.40 -5.95
C ILE A 330 -30.56 -14.99 -5.81
N GLY A 331 -30.75 -14.28 -6.93
CA GLY A 331 -31.27 -12.93 -6.99
C GLY A 331 -30.17 -11.88 -7.17
N GLU A 332 -30.61 -10.64 -7.34
CA GLU A 332 -29.77 -9.43 -7.34
C GLU A 332 -29.16 -9.26 -5.95
N GLN A 333 -27.88 -9.61 -5.79
CA GLN A 333 -27.13 -9.47 -4.55
C GLN A 333 -25.74 -8.88 -4.84
N PRO A 334 -25.38 -7.75 -4.24
CA PRO A 334 -24.09 -7.14 -4.45
C PRO A 334 -22.96 -8.02 -3.95
N GLN A 335 -21.87 -8.06 -4.70
CA GLN A 335 -20.63 -8.74 -4.32
C GLN A 335 -19.59 -7.77 -3.75
N PHE A 336 -19.71 -6.45 -4.00
CA PHE A 336 -18.93 -5.45 -3.25
C PHE A 336 -19.37 -5.46 -1.80
N THR A 337 -18.39 -5.46 -0.89
CA THR A 337 -18.66 -5.09 0.48
C THR A 337 -18.91 -3.58 0.55
N TYR A 338 -20.00 -3.19 1.21
CA TYR A 338 -20.36 -1.79 1.44
C TYR A 338 -19.74 -1.24 2.73
N ARG A 339 -18.55 -1.73 3.10
CA ARG A 339 -17.86 -1.31 4.33
C ARG A 339 -17.70 0.20 4.38
N TRP A 340 -17.44 0.78 3.22
CA TRP A 340 -17.16 2.20 3.07
C TRP A 340 -18.39 3.08 2.79
N ASN A 341 -19.60 2.53 2.78
CA ASN A 341 -20.82 3.26 2.38
C ASN A 341 -21.16 4.43 3.34
N GLN A 342 -20.51 4.51 4.50
CA GLN A 342 -20.65 5.61 5.46
C GLN A 342 -19.56 6.68 5.31
N PHE A 343 -18.53 6.42 4.51
CA PHE A 343 -17.38 7.29 4.32
C PHE A 343 -17.59 8.18 3.10
N ALA A 344 -16.88 9.30 3.07
CA ALA A 344 -16.85 10.14 1.90
C ALA A 344 -16.01 9.45 0.81
N HIS A 345 -16.50 9.47 -0.42
CA HIS A 345 -15.79 8.92 -1.57
C HIS A 345 -14.78 9.91 -2.16
N ASP A 346 -14.18 10.73 -1.29
CA ASP A 346 -13.23 11.78 -1.64
C ASP A 346 -11.97 11.70 -0.79
N LYS A 347 -10.93 12.40 -1.26
CA LYS A 347 -9.63 12.52 -0.61
C LYS A 347 -9.00 11.17 -0.23
N VAL A 348 -8.44 11.03 0.98
CA VAL A 348 -7.80 9.79 1.44
C VAL A 348 -8.82 8.65 1.57
N GLN A 349 -10.06 8.96 1.95
CA GLN A 349 -11.12 7.97 2.11
C GLN A 349 -11.48 7.38 0.76
N GLY A 350 -11.77 8.22 -0.23
CA GLY A 350 -11.97 7.79 -1.62
C GLY A 350 -10.81 6.97 -2.16
N PHE A 351 -9.57 7.33 -1.83
CA PHE A 351 -8.38 6.61 -2.28
C PHE A 351 -8.26 5.22 -1.64
N ALA A 352 -8.48 5.11 -0.32
CA ALA A 352 -8.53 3.83 0.37
C ALA A 352 -9.66 2.93 -0.17
N ILE A 353 -10.83 3.51 -0.46
CA ILE A 353 -11.95 2.79 -1.09
C ILE A 353 -11.55 2.26 -2.47
N ALA A 354 -10.88 3.08 -3.29
CA ALA A 354 -10.42 2.68 -4.61
C ALA A 354 -9.47 1.47 -4.54
N ILE A 355 -8.58 1.47 -3.55
CA ILE A 355 -7.66 0.35 -3.31
C ILE A 355 -8.43 -0.88 -2.84
N ASP A 356 -9.29 -0.76 -1.83
CA ASP A 356 -10.03 -1.86 -1.23
C ASP A 356 -10.99 -2.53 -2.24
N ASP A 357 -11.71 -1.73 -3.03
CA ASP A 357 -12.54 -2.25 -4.12
C ASP A 357 -11.67 -2.98 -5.17
N ALA A 358 -10.48 -2.46 -5.51
CA ALA A 358 -9.57 -3.12 -6.44
C ALA A 358 -9.03 -4.46 -5.89
N VAL A 359 -8.77 -4.56 -4.58
CA VAL A 359 -8.43 -5.82 -3.89
C VAL A 359 -9.60 -6.81 -3.96
N GLN A 360 -10.83 -6.35 -3.70
CA GLN A 360 -12.02 -7.21 -3.80
C GLN A 360 -12.23 -7.75 -5.21
N VAL A 361 -12.05 -6.92 -6.24
CA VAL A 361 -12.11 -7.36 -7.64
C VAL A 361 -10.98 -8.35 -7.94
N LEU A 362 -9.78 -8.11 -7.43
CA LEU A 362 -8.64 -9.00 -7.58
C LEU A 362 -8.88 -10.38 -6.94
N ASP A 363 -9.40 -10.41 -5.72
CA ASP A 363 -9.75 -11.64 -5.00
C ASP A 363 -10.83 -12.41 -5.78
N TYR A 364 -11.87 -11.72 -6.24
CA TYR A 364 -12.98 -12.34 -6.95
C TYR A 364 -12.55 -12.99 -8.26
N VAL A 365 -11.84 -12.23 -9.12
CA VAL A 365 -11.46 -12.70 -10.46
C VAL A 365 -10.38 -13.79 -10.38
N HIS A 366 -9.41 -13.67 -9.47
CA HIS A 366 -8.38 -14.69 -9.31
C HIS A 366 -8.80 -15.87 -8.42
N GLY A 367 -9.79 -15.68 -7.55
CA GLY A 367 -10.29 -16.69 -6.63
C GLY A 367 -11.14 -17.76 -7.30
N ASP A 368 -11.74 -17.46 -8.46
CA ASP A 368 -12.51 -18.41 -9.26
C ASP A 368 -11.87 -18.65 -10.64
N SER A 369 -11.31 -19.84 -10.85
CA SER A 369 -10.72 -20.24 -12.14
C SER A 369 -11.72 -20.37 -13.28
N ASN A 370 -13.03 -20.25 -13.00
CA ASN A 370 -14.07 -20.21 -14.02
C ASN A 370 -14.31 -18.79 -14.57
N ILE A 371 -13.59 -17.79 -14.11
CA ILE A 371 -13.74 -16.40 -14.56
C ILE A 371 -12.58 -16.03 -15.50
N ILE A 372 -12.91 -15.37 -16.61
CA ILE A 372 -11.93 -14.81 -17.55
C ILE A 372 -12.20 -13.32 -17.68
N PHE A 373 -11.16 -12.50 -17.58
CA PHE A 373 -11.26 -11.08 -17.91
C PHE A 373 -11.19 -10.85 -19.42
N LEU A 374 -12.04 -9.97 -19.93
CA LEU A 374 -12.12 -9.62 -21.34
C LEU A 374 -11.64 -8.18 -21.56
N PRO A 375 -10.34 -7.94 -21.76
CA PRO A 375 -9.77 -6.59 -21.81
C PRO A 375 -10.25 -5.73 -22.98
N ASN A 376 -10.69 -6.35 -24.09
CA ASN A 376 -11.10 -5.64 -25.32
C ASN A 376 -12.58 -5.82 -25.66
N TYR A 377 -13.39 -6.32 -24.72
CA TYR A 377 -14.81 -6.55 -24.98
C TYR A 377 -15.58 -5.24 -24.91
N GLN A 378 -16.33 -4.95 -25.97
CA GLN A 378 -17.35 -3.90 -25.98
C GLN A 378 -18.70 -4.55 -26.35
N PRO A 379 -19.75 -4.40 -25.52
CA PRO A 379 -21.04 -5.07 -25.69
C PRO A 379 -21.84 -4.62 -26.91
#